data_AF-A0A953SWB5-F1
#
_entry.id   AF-A0A953SWB5-F1
#
_cell.length_a   1.000
_cell.length_b   1.000
_cell.length_c   1.000
_cell.angle_alpha   90.00
_cell.angle_beta   90.00
_cell.angle_gamma   90.00
#
_symmetry.space_group_name_H-M   'P 1'
#
loop_
_entity.id
_entity.type
_entity.pdbx_description
1 polymer ?
#
loop_
_entity_poly.entity_id
_entity_poly.type
_entity_poly.pdbx_seq_one_letter_code
_entity_poly.pdbx_strand_id
1 'polypeptide(L)' 'MTKKDKIAFIKSSKRKSHVYNDLQRYSDQQLDELIREIVQGLVRESELIANAYINGYR' A
#
# COMPACT_ATOMS: atom_id res chain seq x y z
N MET A 1 9.39 -0.02 -13.08
CA MET A 1 9.95 -0.12 -11.71
C MET A 1 10.70 -1.43 -11.61
N THR A 2 11.91 -1.45 -11.06
CA THR A 2 12.63 -2.72 -10.87
C THR A 2 12.06 -3.50 -9.68
N LYS A 3 12.34 -4.81 -9.60
CA LYS A 3 12.00 -5.63 -8.43
C LYS A 3 12.51 -5.00 -7.11
N LYS A 4 13.73 -4.42 -7.14
CA LYS A 4 14.31 -3.72 -5.98
C LYS A 4 13.46 -2.51 -5.57
N ASP A 5 13.02 -1.71 -6.53
CA ASP A 5 12.18 -0.53 -6.28
C ASP A 5 10.81 -0.93 -5.73
N LYS A 6 10.22 -2.01 -6.26
CA LYS A 6 8.94 -2.57 -5.78
C LYS A 6 9.03 -2.97 -4.30
N ILE A 7 10.08 -3.71 -3.94
CA ILE A 7 10.33 -4.11 -2.56
C ILE A 7 10.58 -2.89 -1.66
N ALA A 8 11.33 -1.89 -2.14
CA ALA A 8 11.58 -0.67 -1.39
C ALA A 8 10.28 0.11 -1.11
N PHE A 9 9.40 0.24 -2.11
CA PHE A 9 8.09 0.86 -1.96
C PHE A 9 7.19 0.10 -0.95
N ILE A 10 7.10 -1.23 -1.07
CA ILE A 10 6.30 -2.04 -0.15
C ILE A 10 6.79 -1.85 1.29
N LYS A 11 8.12 -1.86 1.51
CA LYS A 11 8.71 -1.62 2.84
C LYS A 11 8.47 -0.20 3.36
N SER A 12 8.55 0.83 2.51
CA SER A 12 8.36 2.22 2.92
C SER A 12 6.90 2.56 3.25
N SER A 13 5.94 1.79 2.72
CA SER A 13 4.52 1.97 3.01
C SER A 13 4.16 1.80 4.50
N LYS A 14 5.03 1.19 5.32
CA LYS A 14 4.84 0.87 6.76
C LYS A 14 3.58 0.06 7.09
N ARG A 15 2.79 -0.33 6.09
CA ARG A 15 1.61 -1.17 6.25
C ARG A 15 2.00 -2.62 6.22
N LYS A 16 1.53 -3.38 7.20
CA LYS A 16 1.60 -4.85 7.21
C LYS A 16 3.01 -5.39 6.90
N SER A 17 4.08 -4.68 7.28
CA SER A 17 5.46 -5.09 7.02
C SER A 17 5.82 -6.45 7.63
N HIS A 18 5.10 -6.82 8.69
CA HIS A 18 5.15 -8.12 9.36
C HIS A 18 4.35 -9.23 8.66
N VAL A 19 3.46 -8.88 7.74
CA VAL A 19 2.62 -9.82 6.98
C VAL A 19 3.35 -10.29 5.72
N TYR A 20 4.16 -9.42 5.13
CA TYR A 20 4.88 -9.71 3.89
C TYR A 20 6.24 -10.36 4.17
N ASN A 21 6.21 -11.65 4.54
CA ASN A 21 7.43 -12.42 4.76
C ASN A 21 8.23 -12.60 3.47
N ASP A 22 9.53 -12.31 3.54
CA ASP A 22 10.53 -12.55 2.50
C ASP A 22 10.10 -12.12 1.08
N LEU A 23 9.87 -10.81 0.90
CA LEU A 23 9.56 -10.17 -0.38
C LEU A 23 10.55 -10.49 -1.52
N GLN A 24 11.76 -11.00 -1.20
CA GLN A 24 12.73 -11.41 -2.23
C GLN A 24 12.26 -12.66 -2.99
N ARG A 25 11.44 -13.51 -2.38
CA ARG A 25 10.90 -14.72 -3.00
C ARG A 25 9.72 -14.46 -3.93
N TYR A 26 9.13 -13.27 -3.85
CA TYR A 26 7.94 -12.93 -4.61
C TYR A 26 8.30 -12.77 -6.09
N SER A 27 7.42 -13.24 -6.96
CA SER A 27 7.49 -12.94 -8.38
C SER A 27 7.23 -11.44 -8.61
N ASP A 28 7.64 -10.95 -9.77
CA ASP A 28 7.45 -9.54 -10.11
C ASP A 28 5.96 -9.14 -10.15
N GLN A 29 5.10 -10.09 -10.55
CA GLN A 29 3.64 -9.96 -10.55
C GLN A 29 3.06 -9.92 -9.12
N GLN A 30 3.51 -10.81 -8.24
CA GLN A 30 3.07 -10.81 -6.84
C GLN A 30 3.42 -9.49 -6.14
N LEU A 31 4.57 -8.89 -6.48
CA LEU A 31 4.93 -7.56 -5.98
C LEU A 31 4.01 -6.46 -6.53
N ASP A 32 3.60 -6.53 -7.79
CA ASP A 32 2.65 -5.57 -8.37
C ASP A 32 1.26 -5.68 -7.72
N GLU A 33 0.80 -6.90 -7.45
CA GLU A 33 -0.47 -7.14 -6.75
C GLU A 33 -0.44 -6.55 -5.34
N LEU A 34 0.65 -6.76 -4.59
CA LEU A 34 0.86 -6.14 -3.27
C LEU A 34 0.87 -4.61 -3.33
N ILE A 35 1.56 -4.03 -4.30
CA ILE A 35 1.58 -2.58 -4.50
C ILE A 35 0.16 -2.06 -4.75
N ARG A 36 -0.61 -2.75 -5.59
CA ARG A 36 -2.00 -2.38 -5.87
C ARG A 36 -2.88 -2.45 -4.62
N GLU A 37 -2.76 -3.48 -3.79
CA GLU A 37 -3.49 -3.56 -2.51
C GLU A 37 -3.14 -2.39 -1.60
N ILE A 38 -1.85 -2.08 -1.44
CA ILE A 38 -1.37 -0.97 -0.60
C ILE A 38 -1.94 0.36 -1.08
N VAL A 39 -1.85 0.65 -2.37
CA VAL A 39 -2.34 1.90 -2.96
C VAL A 39 -3.86 2.03 -2.81
N GLN A 40 -4.61 0.96 -3.08
CA GLN A 40 -6.07 0.97 -2.89
C GLN A 40 -6.47 1.23 -1.43
N GLY A 41 -5.72 0.67 -0.48
CA GLY A 41 -5.93 0.92 0.95
C GLY A 41 -5.65 2.38 1.35
N LEU A 42 -4.65 3.02 0.74
CA LEU A 42 -4.34 4.44 0.97
C LEU A 42 -5.42 5.37 0.40
N VAL A 43 -5.92 5.07 -0.79
CA VAL A 43 -7.01 5.83 -1.43
C VAL A 43 -8.27 5.76 -0.57
N ARG A 44 -8.69 4.56 -0.15
CA ARG A 44 -9.86 4.39 0.72
C ARG A 44 -9.75 5.15 2.05
N GLU A 45 -8.59 5.11 2.70
CA GLU A 45 -8.39 5.88 3.93
C GLU A 45 -8.44 7.39 3.69
N SER A 46 -7.91 7.85 2.56
CA SER A 46 -7.97 9.25 2.17
C SER A 46 -9.41 9.71 1.92
N GLU A 47 -10.23 8.88 1.26
CA GLU A 47 -11.66 9.13 1.06
C GLU A 47 -12.43 9.18 2.39
N LEU A 48 -12.14 8.27 3.32
CA LEU A 48 -12.76 8.27 4.66
C LEU A 48 -12.43 9.55 5.42
N ILE A 49 -11.16 9.98 5.39
CA ILE A 49 -10.72 11.21 6.04
C ILE A 49 -11.39 12.43 5.39
N ALA A 50 -11.39 12.53 4.06
CA ALA A 50 -12.03 13.62 3.34
C ALA A 50 -13.54 13.71 3.64
N ASN A 51 -14.23 12.57 3.66
CA ASN A 51 -15.65 12.50 4.02
C ASN A 51 -15.90 12.89 5.48
N ALA A 52 -15.01 12.52 6.41
CA ALA A 52 -15.12 12.96 7.80
C ALA A 52 -14.95 14.48 7.94
N TYR A 53 -14.00 15.08 7.20
CA TYR A 53 -13.87 16.54 7.16
C TYR A 53 -15.11 17.21 6.58
N ILE A 54 -15.62 16.76 5.43
CA ILE A 54 -16.81 17.37 4.79
C ILE A 54 -18.03 17.25 5.70
N ASN A 55 -18.24 16.10 6.34
CA ASN A 55 -19.41 15.87 7.20
C ASN A 55 -19.27 16.50 8.60
N GLY A 56 -18.05 16.69 9.11
CA GLY A 56 -17.80 17.32 10.41
C GLY A 56 -17.85 18.86 10.39
N TYR A 57 -17.77 19.47 9.21
CA TYR A 57 -17.95 20.92 9.00
C TYR A 57 -19.42 21.31 8.71
N ARG A 58 -20.36 20.36 8.77
CA ARG A 58 -21.80 20.59 8.60
C ARG A 58 -22.51 20.84 9.92
#